data_AF-A0A1F4XEB1-F1
#
_entry.id   AF-A0A1F4XEB1-F1
#
_cell.length_a   1.000
_cell.length_b   1.000
_cell.length_c   1.000
_cell.angle_alpha   90.00
_cell.angle_beta   90.00
_cell.angle_gamma   90.00
#
_symmetry.space_group_name_H-M   'P 1'
#
loop_
_entity.id
_entity.type
_entity.pdbx_description
1 polymer ?
#
loop_
_entity_poly.entity_id
_entity_poly.type
_entity_poly.pdbx_seq_one_letter_code
_entity_poly.pdbx_strand_id
1 'polypeptide(L)' 'MYYIIMLLLILVVFVVAARILSSLVKGCFVAVGLFLIVITIFLLYKSTVEPVQVFGIFKIDNLKITKLEKNFL' A
#
# COMPACT_ATOMS: atom_id res chain seq x y z
N MET A 1 16.09 -38.76 24.09
CA MET A 1 14.94 -38.09 24.74
C MET A 1 15.06 -36.57 24.74
N TYR A 2 16.20 -35.97 25.13
CA TYR A 2 16.40 -34.51 25.14
C TYR A 2 16.24 -33.82 23.77
N TYR A 3 16.77 -34.42 22.70
CA TYR A 3 16.67 -33.89 21.33
C TYR A 3 15.22 -33.78 20.82
N ILE A 4 14.35 -34.69 21.22
CA ILE A 4 12.94 -34.71 20.82
C ILE A 4 12.19 -33.54 21.48
N ILE A 5 12.48 -33.28 22.76
CA ILE A 5 11.90 -32.16 23.52
C ILE A 5 12.38 -30.83 22.94
N MET A 6 13.66 -30.72 22.60
CA MET A 6 14.21 -29.49 22.03
C MET A 6 13.60 -29.19 20.65
N LEU A 7 13.43 -30.21 19.81
CA LEU A 7 12.79 -30.09 18.50
C LEU A 7 11.32 -29.63 18.63
N LEU A 8 10.60 -30.18 19.61
CA LEU A 8 9.23 -29.78 19.89
C LEU A 8 9.13 -28.32 20.35
N LEU A 9 10.09 -27.86 21.17
CA LEU A 9 10.16 -26.49 21.65
C LEU A 9 10.46 -25.49 20.51
N ILE A 10 11.39 -25.84 19.62
CA ILE A 10 11.70 -25.05 18.41
C ILE A 10 10.47 -24.93 17.52
N LEU A 11 9.72 -26.03 17.34
CA LEU A 11 8.52 -26.05 16.51
C LEU A 11 7.43 -25.13 17.06
N VAL A 12 7.22 -25.14 18.39
CA VAL A 12 6.27 -24.24 19.06
C VAL A 12 6.68 -22.77 18.86
N VAL A 13 7.95 -22.44 19.07
CA VAL A 13 8.47 -21.07 18.88
C VAL A 13 8.30 -20.62 17.43
N PHE A 14 8.57 -21.49 16.46
CA PHE A 14 8.41 -21.19 15.05
C PHE A 14 6.94 -20.88 14.69
N VAL A 15 5.99 -21.67 15.18
CA VAL A 15 4.55 -21.43 14.93
C VAL A 15 4.10 -20.09 15.51
N VAL A 16 4.56 -19.75 16.72
CA VAL A 16 4.25 -18.47 17.36
C VAL A 16 4.85 -17.30 16.57
N ALA A 17 6.12 -17.40 16.18
CA ALA A 17 6.80 -16.38 15.38
C ALA A 17 6.10 -16.17 14.01
N ALA A 18 5.74 -17.26 13.32
CA ALA A 18 5.02 -17.20 12.05
C ALA A 18 3.65 -16.53 12.17
N ARG A 19 2.91 -16.81 13.26
CA ARG A 19 1.63 -16.15 13.57
C ARG A 19 1.80 -14.65 13.77
N ILE A 20 2.82 -14.24 14.52
CA ILE A 20 3.14 -12.83 14.78
C ILE A 20 3.49 -12.12 13.45
N LEU A 21 4.37 -12.72 12.65
CA LEU A 21 4.72 -12.20 11.32
C LEU A 21 3.48 -12.01 10.44
N SER A 22 2.56 -12.98 10.42
CA SER A 22 1.32 -12.88 9.65
C SER A 22 0.45 -11.69 10.10
N SER A 23 0.40 -11.41 11.41
CA SER A 23 -0.33 -10.25 11.93
C SER A 23 0.32 -8.92 11.54
N LEU A 24 1.65 -8.84 11.61
CA LEU A 24 2.41 -7.66 11.18
C LEU A 24 2.22 -7.37 9.69
N VAL A 25 2.30 -8.41 8.85
CA VAL A 25 2.11 -8.27 7.40
C VAL A 25 0.70 -7.76 7.10
N LYS A 26 -0.34 -8.30 7.75
CA LYS A 26 -1.72 -7.81 7.59
C LYS A 26 -1.86 -6.35 8.01
N GLY A 27 -1.25 -5.95 9.13
CA GLY A 27 -1.24 -4.56 9.58
C GLY A 27 -0.56 -3.62 8.58
N CYS A 28 0.56 -4.05 7.99
CA CYS A 28 1.27 -3.29 6.96
C CYS A 28 0.43 -3.08 5.70
N PHE A 29 -0.25 -4.12 5.21
CA PHE A 29 -1.17 -3.99 4.07
C PHE A 29 -2.31 -3.01 4.33
N VAL A 30 -2.90 -3.03 5.53
CA VAL A 30 -3.96 -2.07 5.91
C VAL A 30 -3.41 -0.65 5.96
N ALA A 31 -2.23 -0.44 6.57
CA ALA A 31 -1.61 0.87 6.66
C ALA A 31 -1.28 1.45 5.27
N VAL A 32 -0.72 0.64 4.36
CA VAL A 32 -0.42 1.05 2.98
C VAL A 32 -1.71 1.37 2.21
N GLY A 33 -2.75 0.55 2.35
CA GLY A 33 -4.04 0.80 1.72
C GLY A 33 -4.67 2.13 2.18
N LEU A 34 -4.65 2.38 3.49
CA LEU A 34 -5.18 3.60 4.08
C LEU A 34 -4.39 4.83 3.61
N PHE A 35 -3.06 4.72 3.54
CA PHE A 35 -2.20 5.77 3.00
C PHE A 35 -2.53 6.10 1.53
N LEU A 36 -2.71 5.08 0.67
CA LEU A 36 -3.10 5.28 -0.73
C LEU A 36 -4.47 5.96 -0.87
N ILE A 37 -5.45 5.58 -0.03
CA ILE A 37 -6.77 6.21 -0.03
C ILE A 37 -6.65 7.69 0.34
N VAL A 38 -5.90 8.01 1.40
CA VAL A 38 -5.71 9.40 1.85
C VAL A 38 -5.04 10.24 0.76
N ILE A 39 -3.99 9.73 0.11
CA ILE A 39 -3.33 10.43 -1.01
C ILE A 39 -4.31 10.65 -2.17
N THR A 40 -5.12 9.64 -2.50
CA THR A 40 -6.08 9.74 -3.61
C THR A 40 -7.12 10.81 -3.33
N ILE A 41 -7.69 10.85 -2.12
CA ILE A 41 -8.63 11.89 -1.69
C ILE A 41 -7.96 13.26 -1.72
N PHE A 42 -6.72 13.36 -1.25
CA PHE A 42 -5.96 14.61 -1.27
C PHE A 42 -5.72 15.11 -2.70
N LEU A 43 -5.35 14.23 -3.63
CA LEU A 43 -5.17 14.57 -5.04
C LEU A 43 -6.48 14.99 -5.70
N LEU A 44 -7.59 14.32 -5.38
CA LEU A 44 -8.92 14.69 -5.86
C LEU A 44 -9.36 16.05 -5.31
N TYR A 45 -9.17 16.31 -4.02
CA TYR A 45 -9.48 17.60 -3.41
C TYR A 45 -8.66 18.72 -4.05
N LYS A 46 -7.34 18.51 -4.17
CA LYS A 46 -6.45 19.49 -4.81
C LYS A 46 -6.82 19.69 -6.28
N SER A 47 -7.20 18.65 -7.00
CA SER A 47 -7.66 18.70 -8.40
C SER A 47 -8.88 19.60 -8.61
N THR A 48 -9.72 19.79 -7.60
CA THR A 48 -10.85 20.72 -7.63
C THR A 48 -10.42 22.19 -7.56
N VAL A 49 -9.26 22.48 -6.95
CA VAL A 49 -8.74 23.83 -6.74
C VAL A 49 -7.73 24.22 -7.83
N GLU A 50 -6.86 23.29 -8.21
CA GLU A 50 -5.84 23.48 -9.23
C GLU A 50 -5.70 22.23 -10.10
N PRO A 51 -5.42 22.37 -11.40
CA PRO A 51 -5.20 21.21 -12.26
C PRO A 51 -3.98 20.41 -11.82
N VAL A 52 -4.20 19.19 -11.35
CA VAL A 52 -3.14 18.28 -10.89
C VAL A 52 -2.69 17.41 -12.07
N GLN A 53 -1.42 17.52 -12.44
CA GLN A 53 -0.80 16.65 -13.44
C GLN A 53 -0.24 15.41 -12.75
N VAL A 54 -0.80 14.25 -13.09
CA VAL A 54 -0.36 12.95 -12.61
C VAL A 54 0.60 12.36 -13.65
N PHE A 55 1.87 12.26 -13.29
CA PHE A 55 2.96 11.70 -14.12
C PHE A 55 3.16 12.35 -15.49
N GLY A 56 2.63 13.56 -15.74
CA GLY A 56 2.73 14.27 -17.03
C GLY A 56 1.93 13.63 -18.17
N ILE A 57 1.07 12.64 -17.87
CA ILE A 57 0.27 11.89 -18.84
C ILE A 57 -1.24 12.19 -18.65
N PHE A 58 -1.64 12.50 -17.42
CA PHE A 58 -3.03 12.78 -17.07
C PHE A 58 -3.12 14.11 -16.34
N LYS A 59 -3.97 15.00 -16.83
CA LYS A 59 -4.36 16.23 -16.14
C LYS A 59 -5.73 15.99 -15.51
N ILE A 60 -5.81 16.02 -14.19
CA ILE A 60 -7.07 15.96 -13.46
C ILE A 60 -7.42 17.39 -13.08
N ASP A 61 -8.46 17.93 -13.68
CA ASP A 61 -8.93 19.29 -13.47
C ASP A 61 -10.42 19.23 -13.17
N ASN A 62 -10.82 19.64 -11.97
CA ASN A 62 -12.21 19.71 -11.55
C ASN A 62 -12.99 18.39 -11.78
N LEU A 63 -12.38 17.27 -11.37
CA LEU A 63 -12.88 15.89 -11.54
C LEU A 63 -12.96 15.38 -13.00
N LYS A 64 -12.55 16.17 -14.00
CA LYS A 64 -12.36 15.71 -15.37
C LYS A 64 -10.95 15.19 -15.56
N ILE A 65 -10.84 13.92 -15.93
CA ILE A 65 -9.59 13.28 -16.33
C ILE A 65 -9.37 13.61 -17.82
N THR A 66 -8.45 14.52 -18.09
CA THR A 66 -8.02 14.83 -19.46
C THR A 66 -6.69 14.15 -19.73
N LYS A 67 -6.65 13.27 -20.73
CA LYS A 67 -5.39 12.64 -21.17
C LYS A 67 -4.57 13.71 -21.88
N LEU A 68 -3.37 13.98 -21.37
CA LEU A 68 -2.41 14.82 -22.08
C LEU A 68 -1.87 13.96 -23.22
N GLU A 69 -2.47 14.12 -24.39
CA GLU A 69 -1.99 13.49 -25.61
C GLU A 69 -0.58 14.03 -25.85
N LYS A 70 0.41 13.18 -25.59
CA LYS A 70 1.81 13.49 -25.85
C LYS A 70 1.95 13.51 -27.37
N ASN A 71 1.72 14.67 -27.98
CA ASN A 71 2.18 14.94 -29.34
C ASN A 71 3.70 14.78 -29.32
N PHE A 72 4.17 13.59 -29.69
CA PHE A 72 5.53 13.37 -30.14
C PHE A 72 5.71 14.22 -31.40
N LEU A 73 6.25 15.41 -31.22
CA LEU A 73 7.01 16.12 -32.26
C LEU A 73 8.41 15.52 -32.33
#